data_AF-A0A3S2UM33-F1
#
_entry.id   AF-A0A3S2UM33-F1
#
_cell.length_a   1.000
_cell.length_b   1.000
_cell.length_c   1.000
_cell.angle_alpha   90.00
_cell.angle_beta   90.00
_cell.angle_gamma   90.00
#
_symmetry.space_group_name_H-M   'P 1'
#
loop_
_entity.id
_entity.type
_entity.pdbx_description
1 polymer ?
#
loop_
_entity_poly.entity_id
_entity_poly.type
_entity_poly.pdbx_seq_one_letter_code
_entity_poly.pdbx_strand_id
1 'polypeptide(L)'
;MPTVPREGPVCTLRAMQTAGARPLFGGAMSAAFPSNATDVSGLRDIPDNQEVFVHAQTDQSLIVELVEYQADVADQDAARYHLEDIAGSNEAVGASEVTGALELPKAELCLSECSSAWMITGAQCVSKFNEEARNAVTVHLGVIRLPQFSTDVLITFNDPRSISPGSSSAASAQAQGEPWTPQDFRRLLQTASLHDPGLFL
;
A
#
# COMPACT_ATOMS: atom_id res chain seq x y z
N MET A 1 52.21 7.51 1.81
CA MET A 1 50.91 8.00 2.31
C MET A 1 49.83 7.40 1.42
N PRO A 2 49.22 6.25 1.77
CA PRO A 2 48.14 5.68 0.97
C PRO A 2 46.81 6.34 1.37
N THR A 3 46.06 6.73 0.35
CA THR A 3 44.73 7.33 0.41
C THR A 3 43.71 6.31 0.92
N VAL A 4 43.07 6.62 2.04
CA VAL A 4 41.92 5.86 2.57
C VAL A 4 40.72 6.13 1.66
N PRO A 5 40.04 5.12 1.09
CA PRO A 5 38.79 5.35 0.40
C PRO A 5 37.71 5.69 1.44
N ARG A 6 37.02 6.83 1.23
CA ARG A 6 35.81 7.19 1.98
C ARG A 6 34.68 6.27 1.51
N GLU A 7 34.45 5.20 2.26
CA GLU A 7 33.20 4.44 2.22
C GLU A 7 32.06 5.42 2.55
N GLY A 8 31.21 5.70 1.55
CA GLY A 8 30.00 6.49 1.74
C GLY A 8 28.95 5.68 2.52
N PRO A 9 27.95 6.34 3.13
CA PRO A 9 26.85 5.68 3.85
C PRO A 9 25.86 5.08 2.84
N VAL A 10 26.27 4.08 2.08
CA VAL A 10 25.42 3.43 1.06
C VAL A 10 24.87 2.09 1.57
N CYS A 11 25.40 1.56 2.68
CA CYS A 11 25.17 0.16 3.06
C CYS A 11 24.75 -0.02 4.53
N THR A 12 23.80 0.76 5.03
CA THR A 12 23.17 0.51 6.35
C THR A 12 21.70 0.08 6.26
N LEU A 13 21.03 0.33 5.13
CA LEU A 13 19.67 -0.16 4.88
C LEU A 13 19.64 -1.64 4.44
N ARG A 14 20.74 -2.16 3.89
CA ARG A 14 20.81 -3.52 3.33
C ARG A 14 21.02 -4.63 4.38
N ALA A 15 21.39 -4.27 5.61
CA ALA A 15 21.76 -5.20 6.68
C ALA A 15 20.78 -5.20 7.87
N MET A 16 19.64 -4.51 7.75
CA MET A 16 18.50 -4.86 8.59
C MET A 16 17.80 -6.02 7.90
N GLN A 17 18.17 -7.25 8.27
CA GLN A 17 17.15 -8.30 8.36
C GLN A 17 16.06 -7.67 9.23
N THR A 18 15.01 -7.17 8.60
CA THR A 18 14.00 -6.31 9.21
C THR A 18 13.27 -7.17 10.22
N ALA A 19 13.66 -7.06 11.49
CA ALA A 19 12.87 -7.61 12.59
C ALA A 19 11.45 -7.06 12.44
N GLY A 20 10.51 -7.92 12.02
CA GLY A 20 9.13 -7.54 11.71
C GLY A 20 8.74 -7.51 10.21
N ALA A 21 9.62 -7.87 9.27
CA ALA A 21 9.20 -8.09 7.89
C ALA A 21 8.40 -9.38 7.76
N ARG A 22 7.29 -9.30 7.02
CA ARG A 22 6.42 -10.43 6.73
C ARG A 22 6.64 -10.92 5.30
N PRO A 23 6.66 -12.24 5.08
CA PRO A 23 6.67 -12.80 3.74
C PRO A 23 5.36 -12.46 3.02
N LEU A 24 5.46 -12.20 1.73
CA LEU A 24 4.36 -11.99 0.79
C LEU A 24 4.58 -12.96 -0.39
N PHE A 25 3.49 -13.42 -1.00
CA PHE A 25 3.41 -14.34 -2.14
C PHE A 25 4.27 -15.58 -1.93
N GLY A 26 3.98 -16.33 -0.86
CA GLY A 26 4.76 -17.52 -0.51
C GLY A 26 6.22 -17.26 -0.10
N GLY A 27 6.57 -16.00 0.20
CA GLY A 27 7.91 -15.57 0.55
C GLY A 27 8.75 -15.05 -0.61
N ALA A 28 8.19 -14.97 -1.81
CA ALA A 28 8.85 -14.35 -2.95
C ALA A 28 9.10 -12.85 -2.76
N MET A 29 8.28 -12.18 -1.96
CA MET A 29 8.48 -10.80 -1.52
C MET A 29 8.42 -10.69 0.01
N SER A 30 8.85 -9.55 0.54
CA SER A 30 8.61 -9.22 1.96
C SER A 30 8.50 -7.71 2.19
N ALA A 31 7.75 -7.31 3.21
CA ALA A 31 7.67 -5.91 3.65
C ALA A 31 7.47 -5.81 5.18
N ALA A 32 7.84 -4.69 5.78
CA ALA A 32 7.59 -4.43 7.19
C ALA A 32 6.18 -3.86 7.39
N PHE A 33 5.26 -4.70 7.87
CA PHE A 33 3.90 -4.29 8.19
C PHE A 33 3.86 -3.61 9.57
N PRO A 34 2.90 -2.69 9.77
CA PRO A 34 2.62 -2.17 11.10
C PRO A 34 2.18 -3.28 12.06
N SER A 35 2.33 -3.04 13.36
CA SER A 35 1.83 -3.95 14.39
C SER A 35 0.33 -4.19 14.25
N ASN A 36 -0.14 -5.37 14.70
CA ASN A 36 -1.55 -5.76 14.67
C ASN A 36 -2.16 -5.96 13.28
N ALA A 37 -1.35 -6.00 12.21
CA ALA A 37 -1.79 -6.46 10.89
C ALA A 37 -2.15 -7.94 10.95
N THR A 38 -3.43 -8.26 10.72
CA THR A 38 -3.93 -9.63 10.68
C THR A 38 -4.15 -10.03 9.24
N ASP A 39 -3.49 -11.10 8.80
CA ASP A 39 -3.73 -11.70 7.49
C ASP A 39 -5.12 -12.36 7.47
N VAL A 40 -5.90 -12.08 6.43
CA VAL A 40 -7.26 -12.61 6.25
C VAL A 40 -7.38 -13.60 5.08
N SER A 41 -6.26 -14.05 4.51
CA SER A 41 -6.17 -15.12 3.50
C SER A 41 -6.94 -16.39 3.90
N GLY A 42 -6.91 -16.77 5.18
CA GLY A 42 -7.66 -17.92 5.69
C GLY A 42 -9.15 -17.67 5.97
N LEU A 43 -9.62 -16.42 5.87
CA LEU A 43 -10.99 -16.03 6.21
C LEU A 43 -11.85 -15.75 4.97
N ARG A 44 -11.24 -15.44 3.83
CA ARG A 44 -11.91 -15.12 2.57
C ARG A 44 -11.10 -15.64 1.41
N ASP A 45 -11.77 -16.04 0.34
CA ASP A 45 -11.12 -16.35 -0.92
C ASP A 45 -10.53 -15.05 -1.51
N ILE A 46 -9.21 -14.95 -1.51
CA ILE A 46 -8.45 -13.83 -2.05
C ILE A 46 -7.68 -14.33 -3.29
N PRO A 47 -7.69 -13.58 -4.40
CA PRO A 47 -6.90 -13.93 -5.59
C PRO A 47 -5.42 -14.14 -5.26
N ASP A 48 -4.74 -15.06 -5.96
CA ASP A 48 -3.32 -15.38 -5.70
C ASP A 48 -2.38 -14.19 -5.90
N ASN A 49 -2.78 -13.20 -6.71
CA ASN A 49 -2.04 -11.96 -6.94
C ASN A 49 -2.32 -10.88 -5.88
N GLN A 50 -3.11 -11.18 -4.84
CA GLN A 50 -3.49 -10.27 -3.77
C GLN A 50 -3.19 -10.84 -2.38
N GLU A 51 -2.77 -9.96 -1.48
CA GLU A 51 -2.71 -10.23 -0.04
C GLU A 51 -3.41 -9.13 0.74
N VAL A 52 -4.27 -9.52 1.68
CA VAL A 52 -5.09 -8.59 2.45
C VAL A 52 -4.80 -8.72 3.93
N PHE A 53 -4.53 -7.59 4.56
CA PHE A 53 -4.30 -7.45 5.98
C PHE A 53 -5.29 -6.44 6.56
N VAL A 54 -5.84 -6.74 7.74
CA VAL A 54 -6.78 -5.85 8.42
C VAL A 54 -6.30 -5.51 9.83
N HIS A 55 -6.65 -4.32 10.28
CA HIS A 55 -6.50 -3.94 11.68
C HIS A 55 -7.76 -4.36 12.45
N ALA A 56 -7.58 -5.15 13.50
CA ALA A 56 -8.69 -5.76 14.22
C ALA A 56 -9.63 -4.76 14.94
N GLN A 57 -9.23 -3.50 15.09
CA GLN A 57 -9.91 -2.53 15.95
C GLN A 57 -10.25 -1.18 15.30
N THR A 58 -9.76 -0.89 14.09
CA THR A 58 -9.89 0.44 13.46
C THR A 58 -10.53 0.38 12.07
N ASP A 59 -11.00 -0.79 11.65
CA ASP A 59 -11.52 -1.04 10.28
C ASP A 59 -10.53 -0.66 9.15
N GLN A 60 -9.25 -0.44 9.49
CA GLN A 60 -8.19 -0.17 8.54
C GLN A 60 -7.76 -1.45 7.82
N SER A 61 -7.39 -1.32 6.54
CA SER A 61 -6.88 -2.45 5.76
C SER A 61 -5.70 -2.07 4.91
N LEU A 62 -4.76 -3.01 4.77
CA LEU A 62 -3.65 -2.97 3.83
C LEU A 62 -3.85 -4.08 2.81
N ILE A 63 -3.77 -3.72 1.54
CA ILE A 63 -3.87 -4.67 0.42
C ILE A 63 -2.59 -4.56 -0.37
N VAL A 64 -1.93 -5.68 -0.65
CA VAL A 64 -0.82 -5.75 -1.60
C VAL A 64 -1.32 -6.52 -2.81
N GLU A 65 -1.18 -5.95 -4.00
CA GLU A 65 -1.66 -6.54 -5.24
C GLU A 65 -0.59 -6.42 -6.34
N LEU A 66 -0.47 -7.48 -7.13
CA LEU A 66 0.33 -7.50 -8.35
C LEU A 66 -0.60 -7.31 -9.55
N VAL A 67 -0.41 -6.23 -10.30
CA VAL A 67 -1.19 -5.92 -11.50
C VAL A 67 -0.30 -5.79 -12.73
N GLU A 68 -0.90 -5.84 -13.92
CA GLU A 68 -0.16 -5.65 -15.17
C GLU A 68 0.43 -4.23 -15.26
N TYR A 69 1.65 -4.15 -15.78
CA TYR A 69 2.33 -2.88 -16.02
C TYR A 69 1.63 -2.08 -17.13
N GLN A 70 1.16 -0.87 -16.79
CA GLN A 70 0.51 0.00 -17.76
C GLN A 70 1.52 0.81 -18.59
N ALA A 71 2.00 0.25 -19.69
CA ALA A 71 3.06 0.85 -20.52
C ALA A 71 2.72 2.23 -21.12
N ASP A 72 1.43 2.49 -21.35
CA ASP A 72 0.94 3.76 -21.92
C ASP A 72 0.79 4.89 -20.89
N VAL A 73 0.99 4.59 -19.60
CA VAL A 73 0.89 5.57 -18.51
C VAL A 73 2.29 5.96 -18.05
N ALA A 74 2.56 7.26 -17.99
CA ALA A 74 3.82 7.79 -17.49
C ALA A 74 3.99 7.52 -16.00
N ASP A 75 5.23 7.34 -15.53
CA ASP A 75 5.54 6.98 -14.13
C ASP A 75 4.86 7.88 -13.09
N GLN A 76 4.89 9.19 -13.33
CA GLN A 76 4.27 10.20 -12.47
C GLN A 76 2.73 10.15 -12.43
N ASP A 77 2.12 9.61 -13.48
CA ASP A 77 0.67 9.51 -13.64
C ASP A 77 0.15 8.12 -13.24
N ALA A 78 1.03 7.11 -13.10
CA ALA A 78 0.68 5.74 -12.76
C ALA A 78 -0.10 5.63 -11.43
N ALA A 79 0.35 6.36 -10.40
CA ALA A 79 -0.35 6.37 -9.12
C ALA A 79 -1.76 6.98 -9.24
N ARG A 80 -1.92 8.02 -10.04
CA ARG A 80 -3.22 8.64 -10.28
C ARG A 80 -4.15 7.71 -11.07
N TYR A 81 -3.63 7.09 -12.12
CA TYR A 81 -4.36 6.13 -12.95
C TYR A 81 -4.91 4.98 -12.10
N HIS A 82 -4.06 4.32 -11.30
CA HIS A 82 -4.48 3.20 -10.45
C HIS A 82 -5.43 3.65 -9.32
N LEU A 83 -5.27 4.85 -8.78
CA LEU A 83 -6.21 5.39 -7.78
C LEU A 83 -7.61 5.63 -8.38
N GLU A 84 -7.68 6.13 -9.62
CA GLU A 84 -8.93 6.34 -10.34
C GLU A 84 -9.61 5.00 -10.67
N ASP A 85 -8.84 3.96 -11.02
CA ASP A 85 -9.36 2.60 -11.26
C ASP A 85 -9.97 1.98 -9.99
N ILE A 86 -9.28 2.08 -8.85
CA ILE A 86 -9.79 1.65 -7.54
C ILE A 86 -11.07 2.40 -7.17
N ALA A 87 -11.13 3.71 -7.43
CA ALA A 87 -12.32 4.53 -7.16
C ALA A 87 -13.51 4.10 -8.03
N GLY A 88 -13.27 3.80 -9.31
CA GLY A 88 -14.29 3.32 -10.25
C GLY A 88 -14.87 1.97 -9.83
N SER A 89 -14.02 1.06 -9.37
CA SER A 89 -14.42 -0.27 -8.91
C SER A 89 -15.25 -0.26 -7.62
N ASN A 90 -15.05 0.75 -6.75
CA ASN A 90 -15.74 0.88 -5.47
C ASN A 90 -17.12 1.56 -5.56
N GLU A 91 -17.64 1.84 -6.76
CA GLU A 91 -18.87 2.62 -6.99
C GLU A 91 -18.89 3.94 -6.20
N ALA A 92 -17.71 4.55 -6.01
CA ALA A 92 -17.61 5.79 -5.24
C ALA A 92 -18.50 6.87 -5.88
N VAL A 93 -19.37 7.49 -5.09
CA VAL A 93 -20.29 8.51 -5.59
C VAL A 93 -19.54 9.85 -5.60
N GLY A 94 -18.82 10.08 -6.70
CA GLY A 94 -18.04 11.29 -6.97
C GLY A 94 -16.62 10.99 -7.44
N ALA A 95 -15.94 12.03 -7.93
CA ALA A 95 -14.52 11.92 -8.26
C ALA A 95 -13.70 11.73 -6.97
N SER A 96 -12.75 10.79 -6.98
CA SER A 96 -11.76 10.67 -5.91
C SER A 96 -10.92 11.94 -5.88
N GLU A 97 -10.99 12.71 -4.80
CA GLU A 97 -10.22 13.94 -4.66
C GLU A 97 -8.79 13.58 -4.26
N VAL A 98 -7.82 13.86 -5.13
CA VAL A 98 -6.40 13.67 -4.81
C VAL A 98 -5.97 14.75 -3.82
N THR A 99 -5.67 14.35 -2.59
CA THR A 99 -5.24 15.25 -1.52
C THR A 99 -3.72 15.35 -1.39
N GLY A 100 -2.97 14.44 -2.03
CA GLY A 100 -1.51 14.49 -2.05
C GLY A 100 -0.90 13.44 -2.96
N ALA A 101 0.27 13.76 -3.54
CA ALA A 101 1.10 12.84 -4.30
C ALA A 101 2.56 13.10 -3.96
N LEU A 102 3.34 12.03 -3.81
CA LEU A 102 4.74 12.07 -3.43
C LEU A 102 5.51 10.99 -4.18
N GLU A 103 6.57 11.38 -4.87
CA GLU A 103 7.55 10.44 -5.41
C GLU A 103 8.40 9.87 -4.28
N LEU A 104 8.59 8.54 -4.27
CA LEU A 104 9.48 7.87 -3.33
C LEU A 104 10.85 7.66 -4.00
N PRO A 105 11.91 8.33 -3.51
CA PRO A 105 13.23 8.20 -4.11
C PRO A 105 13.71 6.75 -4.03
N LYS A 106 14.27 6.23 -5.12
CA LYS A 106 14.80 4.87 -5.19
C LYS A 106 15.85 4.57 -4.10
N ALA A 107 16.59 5.57 -3.64
CA ALA A 107 17.56 5.43 -2.55
C ALA A 107 16.92 5.08 -1.18
N GLU A 108 15.62 5.31 -1.02
CA GLU A 108 14.85 4.99 0.18
C GLU A 108 14.13 3.64 0.09
N LEU A 109 14.16 2.97 -1.06
CA LEU A 109 13.46 1.72 -1.32
C LEU A 109 14.40 0.52 -1.22
N CYS A 110 13.96 -0.54 -0.54
CA CYS A 110 14.66 -1.82 -0.52
C CYS A 110 14.49 -2.60 -1.84
N LEU A 111 13.42 -2.33 -2.60
CA LEU A 111 13.17 -2.92 -3.91
C LEU A 111 14.03 -2.24 -4.99
N SER A 112 15.25 -2.72 -5.16
CA SER A 112 16.23 -2.15 -6.10
C SER A 112 15.85 -2.28 -7.58
N GLU A 113 14.93 -3.20 -7.86
CA GLU A 113 14.39 -3.59 -9.14
C GLU A 113 13.40 -2.55 -9.68
N CYS A 114 12.84 -1.68 -8.84
CA CYS A 114 11.85 -0.71 -9.28
C CYS A 114 12.43 0.33 -10.24
N SER A 115 11.63 0.73 -11.24
CA SER A 115 11.93 1.89 -12.08
C SER A 115 11.56 3.18 -11.36
N SER A 116 10.34 3.23 -10.82
CA SER A 116 9.78 4.36 -10.08
C SER A 116 8.84 3.87 -9.00
N ALA A 117 8.64 4.71 -7.98
CA ALA A 117 7.64 4.48 -6.95
C ALA A 117 6.97 5.78 -6.55
N TRP A 118 5.66 5.73 -6.38
CA TRP A 118 4.84 6.88 -6.05
C TRP A 118 3.85 6.52 -4.95
N MET A 119 3.63 7.46 -4.04
CA MET A 119 2.59 7.41 -3.04
C MET A 119 1.57 8.51 -3.33
N ILE A 120 0.32 8.16 -3.54
CA ILE A 120 -0.80 9.08 -3.72
C ILE A 120 -1.83 8.89 -2.62
N THR A 121 -2.51 9.96 -2.24
CA THR A 121 -3.61 9.93 -1.27
C THR A 121 -4.85 10.50 -1.91
N GLY A 122 -5.94 9.74 -1.86
CA GLY A 122 -7.27 10.13 -2.33
C GLY A 122 -8.28 10.11 -1.19
N ALA A 123 -9.19 11.07 -1.17
CA ALA A 123 -10.39 11.00 -0.36
C ALA A 123 -11.56 10.47 -1.20
N GLN A 124 -12.18 9.39 -0.75
CA GLN A 124 -13.36 8.79 -1.37
C GLN A 124 -14.58 8.95 -0.45
N CYS A 125 -15.67 9.48 -1.00
CA CYS A 125 -16.99 9.42 -0.36
C CYS A 125 -17.73 8.21 -0.91
N VAL A 126 -17.92 7.18 -0.08
CA VAL A 126 -18.70 6.00 -0.46
C VAL A 126 -20.09 6.12 0.16
N SER A 127 -21.12 6.25 -0.67
CA SER A 127 -22.50 6.08 -0.23
C SER A 127 -22.96 4.68 -0.61
N LYS A 128 -22.95 3.75 0.34
CA LYS A 128 -23.62 2.46 0.15
C LYS A 128 -25.12 2.68 0.37
N PHE A 129 -25.95 2.30 -0.60
CA PHE A 129 -27.40 2.09 -0.44
C PHE A 129 -28.23 3.26 0.13
N ASN A 130 -28.28 4.39 -0.58
CA ASN A 130 -29.34 5.41 -0.39
C ASN A 130 -29.48 5.96 1.06
N GLU A 131 -28.44 5.81 1.89
CA GLU A 131 -28.34 6.42 3.22
C GLU A 131 -27.70 7.81 3.12
N GLU A 132 -28.21 8.78 3.88
CA GLU A 132 -27.59 10.10 4.05
C GLU A 132 -26.22 10.03 4.78
N ALA A 133 -25.81 8.84 5.21
CA ALA A 133 -24.54 8.54 5.85
C ALA A 133 -23.40 8.43 4.84
N ARG A 134 -22.70 9.53 4.59
CA ARG A 134 -21.45 9.54 3.81
C ARG A 134 -20.31 8.98 4.66
N ASN A 135 -19.89 7.75 4.40
CA ASN A 135 -18.66 7.23 4.98
C ASN A 135 -17.49 7.75 4.16
N ALA A 136 -16.66 8.60 4.78
CA ALA A 136 -15.47 9.14 4.16
C ALA A 136 -14.30 8.18 4.44
N VAL A 137 -13.72 7.64 3.38
CA VAL A 137 -12.53 6.79 3.44
C VAL A 137 -11.39 7.53 2.78
N THR A 138 -10.26 7.61 3.48
CA THR A 138 -9.01 8.05 2.88
C THR A 138 -8.28 6.81 2.37
N VAL A 139 -7.93 6.81 1.09
CA VAL A 139 -7.18 5.74 0.44
C VAL A 139 -5.79 6.27 0.15
N HIS A 140 -4.78 5.65 0.74
CA HIS A 140 -3.40 5.86 0.35
C HIS A 140 -2.98 4.72 -0.57
N LEU A 141 -2.48 5.05 -1.75
CA LEU A 141 -2.02 4.08 -2.74
C LEU A 141 -0.54 4.30 -2.99
N GLY A 142 0.23 3.23 -2.86
CA GLY A 142 1.62 3.17 -3.27
C GLY A 142 1.72 2.33 -4.53
N VAL A 143 2.37 2.85 -5.55
CA VAL A 143 2.60 2.17 -6.83
C VAL A 143 4.10 2.02 -7.02
N ILE A 144 4.58 0.79 -7.13
CA ILE A 144 5.98 0.50 -7.42
C ILE A 144 6.06 -0.20 -8.77
N ARG A 145 6.70 0.45 -9.74
CA ARG A 145 6.73 -0.02 -11.13
C ARG A 145 7.90 -0.95 -11.41
N LEU A 146 7.63 -2.13 -11.95
CA LEU A 146 8.61 -3.15 -12.32
C LEU A 146 8.49 -3.50 -13.82
N PRO A 147 8.87 -2.59 -14.74
CA PRO A 147 8.69 -2.79 -16.18
C PRO A 147 9.41 -4.03 -16.73
N GLN A 148 10.51 -4.44 -16.12
CA GLN A 148 11.25 -5.66 -16.48
C GLN A 148 10.46 -6.96 -16.23
N PHE A 149 9.45 -6.90 -15.36
CA PHE A 149 8.55 -8.01 -15.05
C PHE A 149 7.16 -7.77 -15.64
N SER A 150 6.94 -6.68 -16.38
CA SER A 150 5.61 -6.25 -16.85
C SER A 150 4.58 -6.19 -15.72
N THR A 151 5.01 -5.79 -14.51
CA THR A 151 4.16 -5.73 -13.32
C THR A 151 4.25 -4.37 -12.63
N ASP A 152 3.13 -3.90 -12.10
CA ASP A 152 3.09 -2.85 -11.08
C ASP A 152 2.68 -3.50 -9.75
N VAL A 153 3.41 -3.18 -8.67
CA VAL A 153 3.03 -3.58 -7.31
C VAL A 153 2.22 -2.45 -6.70
N LEU A 154 0.95 -2.73 -6.42
CA LEU A 154 0.04 -1.81 -5.75
C LEU A 154 -0.01 -2.16 -4.27
N ILE A 155 0.14 -1.15 -3.42
CA ILE A 155 -0.11 -1.27 -1.98
C ILE A 155 -1.16 -0.24 -1.62
N THR A 156 -2.32 -0.70 -1.17
CA THR A 156 -3.46 0.14 -0.83
C THR A 156 -3.67 0.14 0.67
N PHE A 157 -3.69 1.31 1.29
CA PHE A 157 -4.05 1.52 2.69
C PHE A 157 -5.37 2.27 2.77
N ASN A 158 -6.41 1.57 3.23
CA ASN A 158 -7.72 2.16 3.48
C ASN A 158 -7.81 2.62 4.94
N ASP A 159 -8.06 3.91 5.12
CA ASP A 159 -8.21 4.58 6.41
C ASP A 159 -9.62 5.21 6.54
N PRO A 160 -10.57 4.55 7.24
CA PRO A 160 -11.91 5.07 7.42
C PRO A 160 -11.91 6.27 8.38
N ARG A 161 -12.28 7.47 7.91
CA ARG A 161 -12.19 8.73 8.69
C ARG A 161 -13.42 9.09 9.50
N SER A 162 -14.59 8.53 9.16
CA SER A 162 -15.84 8.72 9.92
C SER A 162 -16.82 7.60 9.60
N ILE A 163 -17.15 6.79 10.60
CA ILE A 163 -18.32 5.91 10.57
C ILE A 163 -19.48 6.73 11.13
N SER A 164 -20.51 6.99 10.33
CA SER A 164 -21.69 7.68 10.84
C SER A 164 -22.32 6.87 12.00
N PRO A 165 -22.83 7.50 13.07
CA PRO A 165 -23.46 6.79 14.19
C PRO A 165 -24.76 6.05 13.81
N GLY A 166 -25.21 6.16 12.55
CA GLY A 166 -26.37 5.46 12.00
C GLY A 166 -26.04 4.24 11.12
N SER A 167 -24.78 4.01 10.74
CA SER A 167 -24.41 2.82 9.97
C SER A 167 -24.37 1.57 10.87
N SER A 168 -24.59 0.38 10.31
CA SER A 168 -24.50 -0.89 11.06
C SER A 168 -23.13 -1.15 11.72
N SER A 169 -22.10 -0.37 11.35
CA SER A 169 -20.78 -0.34 11.96
C SER A 169 -20.64 0.66 13.13
N ALA A 170 -21.68 1.38 13.53
CA ALA A 170 -21.59 2.38 14.61
C ALA A 170 -21.24 1.78 15.99
N ALA A 171 -21.40 0.47 16.17
CA ALA A 171 -21.01 -0.23 17.40
C ALA A 171 -19.48 -0.34 17.59
N SER A 172 -18.65 -0.10 16.56
CA SER A 172 -17.18 -0.12 16.65
C SER A 172 -16.54 1.26 16.85
N ALA A 173 -17.33 2.33 17.04
CA ALA A 173 -16.85 3.72 17.19
C ALA A 173 -16.02 4.01 18.46
N GLN A 174 -15.74 2.99 19.29
CA GLN A 174 -14.65 3.03 20.25
C GLN A 174 -13.50 2.17 19.73
N ALA A 175 -12.78 2.66 18.72
CA ALA A 175 -11.50 2.09 18.33
C ALA A 175 -10.53 2.25 19.51
N GLN A 176 -10.35 1.18 20.30
CA GLN A 176 -9.46 1.15 21.49
C GLN A 176 -8.00 0.84 21.12
N GLY A 177 -7.66 0.86 19.83
CA GLY A 177 -6.33 0.53 19.31
C GLY A 177 -5.66 1.72 18.64
N GLU A 178 -4.33 1.78 18.72
CA GLU A 178 -3.54 2.77 17.99
C GLU A 178 -3.67 2.51 16.47
N PRO A 179 -4.27 3.44 15.71
CA PRO A 179 -4.45 3.26 14.27
C PRO A 179 -3.12 3.33 13.53
N TRP A 180 -3.03 2.64 12.40
CA TRP A 180 -1.92 2.79 11.47
C TRP A 180 -1.89 4.20 10.91
N THR A 181 -0.67 4.69 10.70
CA THR A 181 -0.44 6.04 10.20
C THR A 181 0.07 6.01 8.75
N PRO A 182 -0.03 7.13 8.02
CA PRO A 182 0.63 7.26 6.72
C PRO A 182 2.16 7.06 6.78
N GLN A 183 2.79 7.23 7.95
CA GLN A 183 4.21 6.96 8.13
C GLN A 183 4.50 5.46 8.15
N ASP A 184 3.63 4.67 8.80
CA ASP A 184 3.72 3.21 8.76
C ASP A 184 3.56 2.68 7.35
N PHE A 185 2.62 3.25 6.60
CA PHE A 185 2.41 2.94 5.19
C PHE A 185 3.63 3.28 4.32
N ARG A 186 4.22 4.48 4.50
CA ARG A 186 5.46 4.83 3.81
C ARG A 186 6.60 3.88 4.15
N ARG A 187 6.72 3.46 5.42
CA ARG A 187 7.74 2.49 5.85
C ARG A 187 7.51 1.12 5.19
N LEU A 188 6.26 0.68 5.08
CA LEU A 188 5.91 -0.54 4.37
C LEU A 188 6.37 -0.48 2.91
N LEU A 189 6.09 0.62 2.20
CA LEU A 189 6.57 0.85 0.83
C LEU A 189 8.09 0.83 0.72
N GLN A 190 8.79 1.50 1.63
CA GLN A 190 10.25 1.58 1.64
C GLN A 190 10.93 0.24 1.94
N THR A 191 10.29 -0.62 2.72
CA THR A 191 10.84 -1.92 3.13
C THR A 191 10.39 -3.09 2.25
N ALA A 192 9.49 -2.84 1.29
CA ALA A 192 9.13 -3.82 0.28
C ALA A 192 10.40 -4.29 -0.46
N SER A 193 10.55 -5.60 -0.60
CA SER A 193 11.71 -6.25 -1.20
C SER A 193 11.30 -7.50 -1.93
N LEU A 194 12.00 -7.79 -3.02
CA LEU A 194 11.83 -8.99 -3.84
C LEU A 194 12.98 -9.95 -3.55
N HIS A 195 12.63 -11.20 -3.25
CA HIS A 195 13.57 -12.29 -2.96
C HIS A 195 13.60 -13.33 -4.06
N ASP A 196 12.45 -13.60 -4.69
CA ASP A 196 12.33 -14.56 -5.80
C ASP A 196 11.64 -13.91 -7.01
N PRO A 197 12.40 -13.57 -8.08
CA PRO A 197 11.85 -13.07 -9.33
C PRO A 197 10.94 -14.06 -10.07
N GLY A 198 10.98 -15.35 -9.71
CA GLY A 198 10.10 -16.39 -10.25
C GLY A 198 8.61 -16.14 -9.97
N LEU A 199 8.29 -15.20 -9.08
CA LEU A 199 6.94 -14.69 -8.84
C LEU A 199 6.27 -14.14 -10.11
N PHE A 200 7.05 -13.59 -11.04
CA PHE A 200 6.53 -12.90 -12.24
C PHE A 200 6.68 -13.73 -13.53
N LEU A 201 7.04 -15.02 -13.43
CA LEU A 201 7.30 -15.91 -14.57
C LEU A 201 6.11 -16.81 -14.92
#